data_AF-A7EA97-F1
#
_entry.id   AF-A7EA97-F1
#
_cell.length_a   1.000
_cell.length_b   1.000
_cell.length_c   1.000
_cell.angle_alpha   90.00
_cell.angle_beta   90.00
_cell.angle_gamma   90.00
#
_symmetry.space_group_name_H-M   'P 1'
#
loop_
_entity.id
_entity.type
_entity.pdbx_description
1 polymer ?
#
loop_
_entity_poly.entity_id
_entity_poly.type
_entity_poly.pdbx_seq_one_letter_code
_entity_poly.pdbx_strand_id
1 'polypeptide(L)'
;MLRRLLNLRQSSTVLSSSFIAELELIVPILFNSDYPQVLTNGDLSLTNILVNEETFEITAIVDWSLANVLPFGIELGILRPTTGYMDLEGWHDYSCRNKLTEAFWTEFYALSEAEADLRIRAELVAKLGAVLRYGFQRHAVVAPTEVVAEETSSFLKGWAADCAHT
;
A
#
# COMPACT_ATOMS: atom_id res chain seq x y z
N MET A 1 8.38 11.01 4.43
CA MET A 1 7.58 10.68 3.23
C MET A 1 7.80 11.70 2.11
N LEU A 2 7.59 13.00 2.33
CA LEU A 2 7.71 14.04 1.29
C LEU A 2 9.06 14.06 0.54
N ARG A 3 10.19 13.98 1.25
CA ARG A 3 11.53 13.91 0.64
C ARG A 3 11.69 12.74 -0.34
N ARG A 4 11.13 11.58 0.00
CA ARG A 4 11.14 10.39 -0.86
C ARG A 4 10.31 10.61 -2.13
N LEU A 5 9.14 11.24 -2.01
CA LEU A 5 8.31 11.60 -3.18
C LEU A 5 9.03 12.59 -4.10
N LEU A 6 9.70 13.60 -3.54
CA LEU A 6 10.50 14.56 -4.32
C LEU A 6 11.64 13.87 -5.09
N ASN A 7 12.33 12.91 -4.47
CA ASN A 7 13.37 12.12 -5.14
C ASN A 7 12.76 11.28 -6.29
N LEU A 8 11.63 10.61 -6.05
CA LEU A 8 10.94 9.85 -7.10
C LEU A 8 10.49 10.74 -8.25
N ARG A 9 10.03 11.97 -7.98
CA ARG A 9 9.61 12.91 -9.03
C ARG A 9 10.75 13.27 -9.98
N GLN A 10 11.98 13.28 -9.48
CA GLN A 10 13.17 13.63 -10.27
C GLN A 10 13.77 12.43 -11.00
N SER A 11 13.61 11.21 -10.47
CA SER A 11 14.34 10.03 -10.93
C SER A 11 13.47 8.90 -11.48
N SER A 12 12.15 8.91 -11.23
CA SER A 12 11.26 7.84 -11.66
C SER A 12 10.94 7.95 -13.15
N THR A 13 11.12 6.84 -13.87
CA THR A 13 10.66 6.67 -15.25
C THR A 13 9.33 5.90 -15.34
N VAL A 14 8.83 5.42 -14.20
CA VAL A 14 7.65 4.54 -14.12
C VAL A 14 6.41 5.26 -13.64
N LEU A 15 6.56 6.17 -12.66
CA LEU A 15 5.45 6.94 -12.11
C LEU A 15 5.33 8.29 -12.82
N SER A 16 4.11 8.72 -13.14
CA SER A 16 3.89 10.04 -13.71
C SER A 16 4.06 11.15 -12.66
N SER A 17 4.48 12.33 -13.11
CA SER A 17 4.58 13.51 -12.24
C SER A 17 3.24 13.90 -11.61
N SER A 18 2.11 13.67 -12.29
CA SER A 18 0.77 13.94 -11.76
C SER A 18 0.40 12.98 -10.62
N PHE A 19 0.72 11.70 -10.76
CA PHE A 19 0.51 10.71 -9.70
C PHE A 19 1.36 11.05 -8.46
N ILE A 20 2.63 11.43 -8.64
CA ILE A 20 3.48 11.83 -7.51
C ILE A 20 2.96 13.10 -6.85
N ALA A 21 2.49 14.09 -7.62
CA ALA A 21 1.90 15.31 -7.09
C ALA A 21 0.62 15.04 -6.27
N GLU A 22 -0.23 14.10 -6.70
CA GLU A 22 -1.40 13.66 -5.93
C GLU A 22 -0.98 13.10 -4.56
N LEU A 23 0.07 12.28 -4.52
CA LEU A 23 0.61 11.74 -3.27
C LEU A 23 1.26 12.82 -2.39
N GLU A 24 1.93 13.81 -2.99
CA GLU A 24 2.52 14.94 -2.24
C GLU A 24 1.43 15.75 -1.51
N LEU A 25 0.27 15.94 -2.14
CA LEU A 25 -0.85 16.71 -1.57
C LEU A 25 -1.46 16.05 -0.33
N ILE A 26 -1.44 14.72 -0.23
CA ILE A 26 -2.04 14.02 0.91
C ILE A 26 -1.11 13.97 2.13
N VAL A 27 0.21 14.00 1.95
CA VAL A 27 1.17 13.79 3.04
C VAL A 27 0.90 14.70 4.25
N PRO A 28 0.64 16.01 4.12
CA PRO A 28 0.34 16.87 5.27
C PRO A 28 -0.93 16.43 6.02
N ILE A 29 -1.96 15.98 5.30
CA ILE A 29 -3.26 15.58 5.86
C ILE A 29 -3.09 14.35 6.77
N LEU A 30 -2.15 13.45 6.45
CA LEU A 30 -1.94 12.21 7.20
C LEU A 30 -1.39 12.40 8.62
N PHE A 31 -0.89 13.60 8.92
CA PHE A 31 -0.33 13.94 10.23
C PHE A 31 -1.19 14.97 10.98
N ASN A 32 -2.38 15.29 10.46
CA ASN A 32 -3.37 16.04 11.22
C ASN A 32 -3.95 15.15 12.33
N SER A 33 -4.48 15.79 13.38
CA SER A 33 -5.01 15.10 14.57
C SER A 33 -6.25 14.26 14.31
N ASP A 34 -6.92 14.48 13.19
CA ASP A 34 -8.14 13.78 12.74
C ASP A 34 -7.82 12.51 11.93
N TYR A 35 -6.58 12.32 11.47
CA TYR A 35 -6.22 11.12 10.72
C TYR A 35 -5.72 9.98 11.64
N PRO A 36 -6.34 8.79 11.59
CA PRO A 36 -5.96 7.69 12.49
C PRO A 36 -4.50 7.27 12.32
N GLN A 37 -3.77 7.24 13.44
CA GLN A 37 -2.44 6.64 13.53
C GLN A 37 -2.56 5.26 14.17
N VAL A 38 -2.03 4.23 13.52
CA VAL A 38 -2.20 2.83 13.94
C VAL A 38 -0.86 2.12 14.01
N LEU A 39 -0.79 1.08 14.85
CA LEU A 39 0.36 0.17 14.84
C LEU A 39 0.32 -0.65 13.54
N THR A 40 1.37 -0.49 12.74
CA THR A 40 1.59 -1.20 11.48
C THR A 40 2.65 -2.29 11.66
N ASN A 41 2.60 -3.34 10.85
CA ASN A 41 3.59 -4.42 10.87
C ASN A 41 4.95 -3.96 10.33
N GLY A 42 4.96 -3.05 9.37
CA GLY A 42 6.14 -2.49 8.71
C GLY A 42 6.60 -3.28 7.49
N ASP A 43 6.24 -4.57 7.43
CA ASP A 43 6.48 -5.42 6.27
C ASP A 43 5.29 -6.32 5.90
N LEU A 44 4.05 -5.82 6.04
CA LEU A 44 2.88 -6.64 5.75
C LEU A 44 2.87 -7.14 4.29
N SER A 45 2.96 -8.45 4.12
CA SER A 45 3.11 -9.14 2.84
C SER A 45 2.40 -10.49 2.88
N LEU A 46 2.12 -11.10 1.71
CA LEU A 46 1.47 -12.42 1.67
C LEU A 46 2.27 -13.50 2.41
N THR A 47 3.60 -13.37 2.47
CA THR A 47 4.47 -14.34 3.15
C THR A 47 4.44 -14.19 4.68
N ASN A 48 3.90 -13.07 5.18
CA ASN A 48 3.82 -12.76 6.61
C ASN A 48 2.40 -13.02 7.17
N ILE A 49 1.50 -13.59 6.37
CA ILE A 49 0.14 -13.98 6.77
C ILE A 49 0.09 -15.51 6.86
N LEU A 50 -0.12 -16.04 8.06
CA LEU A 50 -0.31 -17.47 8.28
C LEU A 50 -1.79 -17.81 8.12
N VAL A 51 -2.06 -18.88 7.37
CA VAL A 51 -3.40 -19.34 7.05
C VAL A 51 -3.54 -20.80 7.46
N ASN A 52 -4.67 -21.17 8.05
CA ASN A 52 -4.99 -22.57 8.30
C ASN A 52 -5.31 -23.27 6.97
N GLU A 53 -4.63 -24.38 6.66
CA GLU A 53 -4.79 -25.09 5.38
C GLU A 53 -6.18 -25.75 5.20
N GLU A 54 -6.86 -26.09 6.28
CA GLU A 54 -8.18 -26.73 6.26
C GLU A 54 -9.32 -25.70 6.21
N THR A 55 -9.22 -24.62 6.98
CA THR A 55 -10.29 -23.61 7.13
C THR A 55 -10.10 -22.37 6.27
N PHE A 56 -8.90 -22.14 5.75
CA PHE A 56 -8.48 -20.91 5.06
C PHE A 56 -8.56 -19.63 5.92
N GLU A 57 -8.69 -19.77 7.23
CA GLU A 57 -8.71 -18.64 8.15
C GLU A 57 -7.30 -18.11 8.39
N ILE A 58 -7.18 -16.77 8.47
CA ILE A 58 -5.96 -16.13 8.91
C ILE A 58 -5.76 -16.46 10.40
N THR A 59 -4.65 -17.11 10.72
CA THR A 59 -4.33 -17.52 12.10
C THR A 59 -3.37 -16.57 12.78
N ALA A 60 -2.47 -15.93 12.01
CA ALA A 60 -1.54 -14.94 12.54
C ALA A 60 -1.00 -14.02 11.46
N ILE A 61 -0.59 -12.82 11.88
CA ILE A 61 0.34 -11.95 11.15
C ILE A 61 1.68 -12.03 11.89
N VAL A 62 2.76 -12.33 11.17
CA VAL A 62 4.10 -12.55 11.74
C VAL A 62 5.11 -11.49 11.27
N ASP A 63 6.36 -11.61 11.72
CA ASP A 63 7.47 -10.71 11.39
C ASP A 63 7.17 -9.23 11.68
N TRP A 64 7.02 -8.89 12.96
CA TRP A 64 6.78 -7.53 13.43
C TRP A 64 8.07 -6.73 13.67
N SER A 65 9.19 -7.18 13.10
CA SER A 65 10.52 -6.59 13.35
C SER A 65 10.62 -5.11 12.91
N LEU A 66 9.77 -4.69 11.96
CA LEU A 66 9.70 -3.34 11.42
C LEU A 66 8.48 -2.54 11.90
N ALA A 67 7.79 -3.02 12.94
CA ALA A 67 6.54 -2.43 13.39
C ALA A 67 6.71 -0.97 13.82
N ASN A 68 5.75 -0.12 13.42
CA ASN A 68 5.79 1.30 13.73
C ASN A 68 4.38 1.91 13.75
N VAL A 69 4.21 3.04 14.43
CA VAL A 69 2.98 3.82 14.37
C VAL A 69 3.00 4.70 13.12
N LEU A 70 2.06 4.46 12.22
CA LEU A 70 1.94 5.17 10.94
C LEU A 70 0.48 5.47 10.61
N PRO A 71 0.21 6.37 9.65
CA PRO A 71 -1.15 6.65 9.20
C PRO A 71 -1.86 5.36 8.74
N PHE A 72 -3.11 5.18 9.15
CA PHE A 72 -3.96 4.08 8.68
C PHE A 72 -3.99 4.07 7.13
N GLY A 73 -4.06 2.88 6.54
CA GLY A 73 -4.01 2.73 5.09
C GLY A 73 -2.61 2.50 4.51
N ILE A 74 -1.53 2.84 5.23
CA ILE A 74 -0.16 2.76 4.67
C ILE A 74 0.26 1.35 4.27
N GLU A 75 -0.30 0.31 4.91
CA GLU A 75 -0.05 -1.09 4.56
C GLU A 75 -1.16 -1.73 3.73
N LEU A 76 -2.28 -1.02 3.46
CA LEU A 76 -3.39 -1.55 2.66
C LEU A 76 -3.03 -1.76 1.19
N GLY A 77 -1.83 -1.36 0.77
CA GLY A 77 -1.24 -1.81 -0.50
C GLY A 77 -1.19 -3.34 -0.64
N ILE A 78 -1.25 -4.09 0.47
CA ILE A 78 -1.39 -5.55 0.50
C ILE A 78 -2.68 -6.07 -0.16
N LEU A 79 -3.75 -5.26 -0.21
CA LEU A 79 -5.01 -5.68 -0.80
C LEU A 79 -4.86 -6.01 -2.29
N ARG A 80 -3.90 -5.36 -2.96
CA ARG A 80 -3.63 -5.59 -4.38
C ARG A 80 -3.09 -7.01 -4.61
N PRO A 81 -1.97 -7.47 -4.01
CA PRO A 81 -1.54 -8.88 -4.12
C PRO A 81 -2.48 -9.92 -3.54
N THR A 82 -3.40 -9.57 -2.65
CA THR A 82 -4.48 -10.51 -2.27
C THR A 82 -5.61 -10.61 -3.30
N THR A 83 -5.69 -9.70 -4.27
CA THR A 83 -6.79 -9.61 -5.25
C THR A 83 -6.31 -9.63 -6.71
N GLY A 84 -5.07 -10.02 -6.94
CA GLY A 84 -4.46 -10.12 -8.26
C GLY A 84 -3.10 -10.79 -8.20
N TYR A 85 -2.39 -10.79 -9.32
CA TYR A 85 -1.07 -11.41 -9.44
C TYR A 85 -0.18 -10.64 -10.43
N MET A 86 1.12 -10.91 -10.36
CA MET A 86 2.12 -10.37 -11.27
C MET A 86 2.70 -11.50 -12.11
N ASP A 87 2.80 -11.29 -13.43
CA ASP A 87 3.56 -12.16 -14.34
C ASP A 87 4.50 -11.33 -15.24
N LEU A 88 5.02 -11.93 -16.31
CA LEU A 88 5.95 -11.28 -17.25
C LEU A 88 5.31 -10.16 -18.08
N GLU A 89 3.98 -10.17 -18.24
CA GLU A 89 3.23 -9.13 -18.96
C GLU A 89 2.82 -7.98 -18.03
N GLY A 90 2.85 -8.24 -16.73
CA GLY A 90 2.67 -7.24 -15.69
C GLY A 90 1.59 -7.64 -14.70
N TRP A 91 0.88 -6.64 -14.21
CA TRP A 91 -0.12 -6.86 -13.19
C TRP A 91 -1.46 -7.29 -13.79
N HIS A 92 -2.06 -8.32 -13.20
CA HIS A 92 -3.40 -8.79 -13.54
C HIS A 92 -4.31 -8.79 -12.31
N ASP A 93 -5.45 -8.14 -12.42
CA ASP A 93 -6.50 -8.20 -11.41
C ASP A 93 -7.29 -9.51 -11.56
N TYR A 94 -7.67 -10.12 -10.43
CA TYR A 94 -8.68 -11.18 -10.48
C TYR A 94 -10.03 -10.60 -10.90
N SER A 95 -10.82 -11.38 -11.65
CA SER A 95 -12.17 -10.97 -12.08
C SER A 95 -13.10 -10.64 -10.91
N CYS A 96 -12.81 -11.18 -9.72
CA CYS A 96 -13.53 -10.92 -8.47
C CYS A 96 -12.92 -9.81 -7.61
N ARG A 97 -11.87 -9.09 -8.05
CA ARG A 97 -11.19 -8.04 -7.26
C ARG A 97 -12.16 -7.09 -6.57
N ASN A 98 -13.11 -6.53 -7.31
CA ASN A 98 -14.09 -5.59 -6.74
C ASN A 98 -14.90 -6.23 -5.61
N LYS A 99 -15.33 -7.50 -5.76
CA LYS A 99 -16.07 -8.21 -4.71
C LYS A 99 -15.21 -8.45 -3.46
N LEU A 100 -13.93 -8.78 -3.65
CA LEU A 100 -12.99 -8.99 -2.54
C LEU A 100 -12.68 -7.69 -1.80
N THR A 101 -12.48 -6.58 -2.54
CA THR A 101 -12.28 -5.25 -1.95
C THR A 101 -13.52 -4.80 -1.17
N GLU A 102 -14.72 -4.99 -1.70
CA GLU A 102 -15.95 -4.68 -0.97
C GLU A 102 -16.14 -5.56 0.27
N ALA A 103 -15.81 -6.86 0.19
CA ALA A 103 -15.86 -7.75 1.34
C ALA A 103 -14.91 -7.30 2.46
N PHE A 104 -13.66 -6.92 2.11
CA PHE A 104 -12.71 -6.36 3.08
C PHE A 104 -13.27 -5.13 3.80
N TRP A 105 -13.79 -4.15 3.05
CA TRP A 105 -14.31 -2.92 3.64
C TRP A 105 -15.58 -3.17 4.45
N THR A 106 -16.45 -4.08 4.01
CA THR A 106 -17.66 -4.46 4.74
C THR A 106 -17.30 -5.03 6.12
N GLU A 107 -16.39 -5.98 6.18
CA GLU A 107 -15.93 -6.57 7.45
C GLU A 107 -15.18 -5.54 8.31
N PHE A 108 -14.32 -4.72 7.71
CA PHE A 108 -13.61 -3.67 8.43
C PHE A 108 -14.56 -2.70 9.12
N TYR A 109 -15.60 -2.21 8.43
CA TYR A 109 -16.59 -1.31 9.01
C TYR A 109 -17.52 -2.01 10.00
N ALA A 110 -17.77 -3.31 9.86
CA ALA A 110 -18.53 -4.06 10.85
C ALA A 110 -17.79 -4.21 12.18
N LEU A 111 -16.45 -4.23 12.15
CA LEU A 111 -15.58 -4.45 13.31
C LEU A 111 -14.95 -3.17 13.87
N SER A 112 -15.11 -2.03 13.21
CA SER A 112 -14.52 -0.75 13.63
C SER A 112 -15.57 0.35 13.74
N GLU A 113 -15.24 1.40 14.50
CA GLU A 113 -16.03 2.63 14.59
C GLU A 113 -15.59 3.66 13.53
N ALA A 114 -15.02 3.19 12.41
CA ALA A 114 -14.44 4.06 11.40
C ALA A 114 -15.51 4.87 10.64
N GLU A 115 -15.17 6.12 10.33
CA GLU A 115 -16.01 6.99 9.50
C GLU A 115 -16.07 6.52 8.05
N ALA A 116 -17.22 6.72 7.39
CA ALA A 116 -17.47 6.21 6.04
C ALA A 116 -16.51 6.79 4.96
N ASP A 117 -16.00 8.00 5.18
CA ASP A 117 -15.06 8.67 4.28
C ASP A 117 -13.59 8.22 4.48
N LEU A 118 -13.32 7.43 5.53
CA LEU A 118 -11.99 6.88 5.80
C LEU A 118 -11.48 6.04 4.63
N ARG A 119 -12.35 5.25 3.98
CA ARG A 119 -11.99 4.40 2.85
C ARG A 119 -11.29 5.18 1.74
N ILE A 120 -11.87 6.29 1.29
CA ILE A 120 -11.32 7.09 0.17
C ILE A 120 -9.90 7.56 0.52
N ARG A 121 -9.73 8.08 1.74
CA ARG A 121 -8.41 8.52 2.21
C ARG A 121 -7.45 7.34 2.34
N ALA A 122 -7.88 6.24 2.95
CA ALA A 122 -7.06 5.05 3.20
C ALA A 122 -6.60 4.37 1.90
N GLU A 123 -7.43 4.32 0.86
CA GLU A 123 -7.05 3.81 -0.47
C GLU A 123 -5.99 4.71 -1.14
N LEU A 124 -6.07 6.03 -0.95
CA LEU A 124 -5.04 6.95 -1.42
C LEU A 124 -3.73 6.81 -0.63
N VAL A 125 -3.81 6.59 0.69
CA VAL A 125 -2.66 6.26 1.53
C VAL A 125 -2.06 4.89 1.17
N ALA A 126 -2.86 3.93 0.74
CA ALA A 126 -2.39 2.64 0.26
C ALA A 126 -1.49 2.78 -0.99
N LYS A 127 -1.83 3.70 -1.90
CA LYS A 127 -0.97 4.07 -3.04
C LYS A 127 0.36 4.64 -2.55
N LEU A 128 0.34 5.57 -1.60
CA LEU A 128 1.57 6.11 -0.97
C LEU A 128 2.41 4.99 -0.34
N GLY A 129 1.78 4.10 0.41
CA GLY A 129 2.41 2.94 1.04
C GLY A 129 3.10 2.03 0.02
N ALA A 130 2.41 1.70 -1.07
CA ALA A 130 2.98 0.91 -2.17
C ALA A 130 4.19 1.61 -2.79
N VAL A 131 4.12 2.91 -3.05
CA VAL A 131 5.26 3.70 -3.56
C VAL A 131 6.44 3.67 -2.60
N LEU A 132 6.20 3.83 -1.30
CA LEU A 132 7.25 3.76 -0.28
C LEU A 132 7.84 2.35 -0.15
N ARG A 133 7.07 1.31 -0.44
CA ARG A 133 7.48 -0.10 -0.38
C ARG A 133 8.31 -0.53 -1.59
N TYR A 134 7.85 -0.21 -2.80
CA TYR A 134 8.41 -0.72 -4.06
C TYR A 134 9.23 0.30 -4.84
N GLY A 135 9.09 1.60 -4.53
CA GLY A 135 9.80 2.67 -5.23
C GLY A 135 11.24 2.85 -4.77
N PHE A 136 11.65 2.21 -3.67
CA PHE A 136 12.96 2.40 -3.05
C PHE A 136 13.63 1.08 -2.73
N GLN A 137 14.97 1.06 -2.78
CA GLN A 137 15.73 -0.12 -2.38
C GLN A 137 15.55 -0.38 -0.88
N ARG A 138 15.33 -1.64 -0.52
CA ARG A 138 15.31 -2.10 0.87
C ARG A 138 16.59 -2.86 1.17
N HIS A 139 17.27 -2.48 2.24
CA HIS A 139 18.32 -3.32 2.82
C HIS A 139 17.72 -4.11 3.97
N ALA A 140 18.05 -5.40 4.08
CA ALA A 140 17.48 -6.32 5.06
C ALA A 140 17.69 -5.93 6.55
N VAL A 141 18.46 -4.87 6.82
CA VAL A 141 18.90 -4.49 8.18
C VAL A 141 18.62 -3.02 8.51
N VAL A 142 18.19 -2.20 7.54
CA VAL A 142 17.98 -0.75 7.73
C VAL A 142 16.69 -0.32 7.03
N ALA A 143 16.01 0.68 7.61
CA ALA A 143 14.87 1.38 7.02
C ALA A 143 15.09 1.71 5.52
N PRO A 144 14.02 1.83 4.70
CA PRO A 144 14.12 1.99 3.25
C PRO A 144 15.09 3.10 2.86
N THR A 145 15.96 2.83 1.89
CA THR A 145 16.92 3.84 1.41
C THR A 145 16.20 4.95 0.66
N GLU A 146 16.91 6.03 0.35
CA GLU A 146 16.41 7.08 -0.57
C GLU A 146 16.72 6.77 -2.04
N VAL A 147 17.30 5.59 -2.31
CA VAL A 147 17.68 5.15 -3.66
C VAL A 147 16.49 4.51 -4.34
N VAL A 148 16.13 5.00 -5.53
CA VAL A 148 15.02 4.47 -6.31
C VAL A 148 15.35 3.04 -6.77
N ALA A 149 14.41 2.12 -6.60
CA ALA A 149 14.59 0.73 -7.02
C ALA A 149 14.03 0.52 -8.44
N GLU A 150 14.91 0.34 -9.43
CA GLU A 150 14.50 0.14 -10.82
C GLU A 150 13.67 -1.15 -11.00
N GLU A 151 14.12 -2.27 -10.44
CA GLU A 151 13.47 -3.58 -10.61
C GLU A 151 12.07 -3.61 -9.98
N THR A 152 11.94 -3.18 -8.72
CA THR A 152 10.65 -3.20 -8.01
C THR A 152 9.72 -2.05 -8.40
N SER A 153 10.23 -0.99 -9.05
CA SER A 153 9.37 0.09 -9.53
C SER A 153 8.39 -0.37 -10.61
N SER A 154 8.73 -1.42 -11.37
CA SER A 154 7.83 -2.02 -12.37
C SER A 154 6.50 -2.47 -11.78
N PHE A 155 6.48 -2.90 -10.51
CA PHE A 155 5.28 -3.27 -9.79
C PHE A 155 4.30 -2.09 -9.69
N LEU A 156 4.82 -0.86 -9.57
CA LEU A 156 4.03 0.35 -9.41
C LEU A 156 3.24 0.76 -10.66
N LYS A 157 3.55 0.22 -11.84
CA LYS A 157 2.79 0.52 -13.08
C LYS A 157 1.29 0.28 -12.91
N GLY A 158 0.94 -0.82 -12.24
CA GLY A 158 -0.44 -1.17 -12.02
C GLY A 158 -1.17 -0.27 -11.01
N TRP A 159 -0.45 0.40 -10.10
CA TRP A 159 -1.04 1.42 -9.21
C TRP A 159 -1.18 2.78 -9.89
N ALA A 160 -0.35 3.08 -10.89
CA ALA A 160 -0.40 4.32 -11.66
C ALA A 160 -1.48 4.32 -12.76
N ALA A 161 -1.82 3.14 -13.30
CA ALA A 161 -2.83 2.98 -14.36
C ALA A 161 -4.25 3.35 -13.89
N ASP A 162 -4.58 3.15 -12.61
CA ASP A 162 -5.89 3.46 -12.02
C ASP A 162 -6.20 4.97 -11.99
N CYS A 163 -5.23 5.86 -12.24
CA CYS A 163 -5.43 7.31 -12.31
C CYS A 163 -5.78 7.82 -13.73
N ALA A 164 -5.88 6.94 -14.74
CA ALA A 164 -6.20 7.34 -16.12
C ALA A 164 -7.72 7.29 -16.46
N HIS A 165 -8.57 6.93 -15.49
CA HIS A 165 -10.01 6.73 -15.70
C HIS A 165 -10.92 7.55 -14.77
N THR A 166 -10.41 8.62 -14.19
CA THR A 166 -11.21 9.65 -13.48
C THR A 166 -11.14 10.98 -14.21
#